data_AF-A0A8C4XGI7-F1
#
_entry.id   AF-A0A8C4XGI7-F1
#
_cell.length_a   1.000
_cell.length_b   1.000
_cell.length_c   1.000
_cell.angle_alpha   90.00
_cell.angle_beta   90.00
_cell.angle_gamma   90.00
#
_symmetry.space_group_name_H-M   'P 1'
#
loop_
_entity.id
_entity.type
_entity.pdbx_description
1 polymer ?
#
loop_
_entity_poly.entity_id
_entity_poly.type
_entity_poly.pdbx_seq_one_letter_code
_entity_poly.pdbx_strand_id
1 'polypeptide(L)'
;MRVVTVPFILLCLGVVGARFIPSALWQFRNMIICVLPSSWPLFEYNRYGCYCGYGGSGTPVDDLDRCCQVHDHCYSEAMQHKDCWPIFDNPYTEIYSYSCSEGVITCNDRNNPCEAFICECDRQAAMCFARSDYNEENHKVPSDRCKD
;
A
#
# COMPACT_ATOMS: atom_id res chain seq x y z
N MET A 1 -53.67 -0.99 43.14
CA MET A 1 -52.22 -1.09 42.90
C MET A 1 -51.99 -1.47 41.44
N ARG A 2 -51.46 -0.56 40.62
CA ARG A 2 -50.98 -0.91 39.27
C ARG A 2 -49.58 -1.48 39.42
N VAL A 3 -49.41 -2.76 39.14
CA VAL A 3 -48.10 -3.39 39.03
C VAL A 3 -47.50 -2.91 37.72
N VAL A 4 -46.48 -2.05 37.79
CA VAL A 4 -45.69 -1.65 36.62
C VAL A 4 -44.59 -2.69 36.47
N THR A 5 -44.75 -3.61 35.52
CA THR A 5 -43.66 -4.50 35.12
C THR A 5 -42.67 -3.70 34.28
N VAL A 6 -41.51 -3.39 34.87
CA VAL A 6 -40.36 -2.81 34.14
C VAL A 6 -39.71 -3.95 33.33
N PRO A 7 -39.71 -3.91 31.99
CA PRO A 7 -38.99 -4.90 31.22
C PRO A 7 -37.49 -4.65 31.42
N PHE A 8 -36.76 -5.67 31.89
CA PHE A 8 -35.30 -5.68 31.87
C PHE A 8 -34.84 -5.62 30.42
N ILE A 9 -34.53 -4.42 29.92
CA ILE A 9 -33.84 -4.25 28.65
C ILE A 9 -32.40 -4.71 28.88
N LEU A 10 -32.08 -5.94 28.47
CA LEU A 10 -30.71 -6.39 28.33
C LEU A 10 -30.09 -5.57 27.19
N LEU A 11 -29.33 -4.53 27.53
CA LEU A 11 -28.52 -3.80 26.58
C LEU A 11 -27.37 -4.74 26.18
N CYS A 12 -27.54 -5.51 25.11
CA CYS A 12 -26.43 -6.18 24.46
C CYS A 12 -25.48 -5.08 24.00
N LEU A 13 -24.40 -4.85 24.75
CA LEU A 13 -23.23 -4.12 24.29
C LEU A 13 -22.65 -4.95 23.15
N GLY A 14 -23.17 -4.75 21.95
CA GLY A 14 -22.57 -5.26 20.73
C GLY A 14 -21.19 -4.64 20.64
N VAL A 15 -20.17 -5.41 21.02
CA VAL A 15 -18.80 -5.10 20.63
C VAL A 15 -18.77 -5.32 19.13
N VAL A 16 -19.13 -4.28 18.36
CA VAL A 16 -18.79 -4.26 16.95
C VAL A 16 -17.28 -4.14 16.92
N GLY A 17 -16.60 -5.30 16.91
CA GLY A 17 -15.19 -5.33 16.59
C GLY A 17 -15.06 -4.61 15.25
N ALA A 18 -14.38 -3.47 15.25
CA ALA A 18 -14.08 -2.77 14.02
C ALA A 18 -13.39 -3.79 13.10
N ARG A 19 -14.06 -4.17 12.01
CA ARG A 19 -13.41 -4.92 10.95
C ARG A 19 -12.33 -3.99 10.42
N PHE A 20 -11.08 -4.22 10.78
CA PHE A 20 -9.95 -3.62 10.10
C PHE A 20 -10.04 -4.09 8.64
N ILE A 21 -10.61 -3.26 7.78
CA ILE A 21 -10.57 -3.49 6.34
C ILE A 21 -9.10 -3.26 5.94
N PRO A 22 -8.36 -4.29 5.51
CA PRO A 22 -6.97 -4.12 5.10
C PRO A 22 -6.97 -3.20 3.87
N SER A 23 -6.32 -2.05 3.93
CA SER A 23 -6.13 -1.20 2.75
C SER A 23 -5.15 -1.83 1.75
N ALA A 24 -5.19 -1.38 0.49
CA ALA A 24 -4.24 -1.79 -0.55
C ALA A 24 -2.77 -1.62 -0.10
N LEU A 25 -2.45 -0.55 0.65
CA LEU A 25 -1.12 -0.36 1.23
C LEU A 25 -0.64 -1.51 2.14
N TRP A 26 -1.56 -2.20 2.85
CA TRP A 26 -1.20 -3.40 3.59
C TRP A 26 -0.90 -4.59 2.68
N GLN A 27 -1.56 -4.68 1.53
CA GLN A 27 -1.28 -5.68 0.50
C GLN A 27 0.09 -5.41 -0.13
N PHE A 28 0.41 -4.15 -0.46
CA PHE A 28 1.73 -3.77 -0.94
C PHE A 28 2.83 -4.11 0.07
N ARG A 29 2.66 -3.76 1.34
CA ARG A 29 3.59 -4.16 2.42
C ARG A 29 3.83 -5.68 2.43
N ASN A 30 2.77 -6.46 2.26
CA ASN A 30 2.89 -7.93 2.26
C ASN A 30 3.56 -8.46 0.99
N MET A 31 3.40 -7.79 -0.15
CA MET A 31 4.18 -8.08 -1.36
C MET A 31 5.67 -7.82 -1.14
N ILE A 32 6.05 -6.71 -0.51
CA ILE A 32 7.46 -6.45 -0.17
C ILE A 32 8.00 -7.57 0.74
N ILE A 33 7.26 -7.97 1.78
CA ILE A 33 7.65 -9.06 2.67
C ILE A 33 7.76 -10.41 1.94
N CYS A 34 6.92 -10.64 0.91
CA CYS A 34 7.00 -11.85 0.09
C CYS A 34 8.37 -12.03 -0.54
N VAL A 35 8.93 -10.95 -1.10
CA VAL A 35 10.21 -10.97 -1.85
C VAL A 35 11.42 -10.63 -0.97
N LEU A 36 11.19 -9.93 0.15
CA LEU A 36 12.21 -9.52 1.12
C LEU A 36 11.75 -9.88 2.55
N PRO A 37 11.82 -11.16 2.96
CA PRO A 37 11.23 -11.62 4.22
C PRO A 37 11.83 -11.02 5.49
N SER A 38 13.09 -10.55 5.43
CA SER A 38 13.79 -9.92 6.56
C SER A 38 13.58 -8.41 6.64
N SER A 39 12.92 -7.80 5.64
CA SER A 39 12.69 -6.36 5.61
C SER A 39 11.67 -5.90 6.64
N TRP A 40 11.72 -4.61 6.96
CA TRP A 40 10.77 -3.89 7.79
C TRP A 40 10.15 -2.75 6.97
N PRO A 41 9.23 -3.01 6.02
CA PRO A 41 8.92 -2.08 4.95
C PRO A 41 8.43 -0.69 5.39
N LEU A 42 7.68 -0.64 6.51
CA LEU A 42 7.17 0.62 7.07
C LEU A 42 8.26 1.52 7.65
N PHE A 43 9.42 0.96 8.02
CA PHE A 43 10.54 1.67 8.63
C PHE A 43 11.70 1.87 7.66
N GLU A 44 11.93 0.93 6.74
CA GLU A 44 13.05 0.98 5.80
C GLU A 44 12.70 1.79 4.55
N TYR A 45 11.55 1.52 3.93
CA TYR A 45 11.19 2.10 2.62
C TYR A 45 10.30 3.34 2.73
N ASN A 46 9.76 3.66 3.90
CA ASN A 46 9.02 4.91 4.09
C ASN A 46 9.98 6.04 4.45
N ARG A 47 9.84 7.20 3.79
CA ARG A 47 10.76 8.34 3.89
C ARG A 47 12.18 7.98 3.46
N TYR A 48 12.33 7.16 2.44
CA TYR A 48 13.61 6.83 1.83
C TYR A 48 13.79 7.64 0.55
N GLY A 49 14.98 8.23 0.36
CA GLY A 49 15.28 9.04 -0.81
C GLY A 49 14.29 10.19 -0.99
N CYS A 50 14.07 10.56 -2.24
CA CYS A 50 13.22 11.66 -2.64
C CYS A 50 11.78 11.24 -2.96
N TYR A 51 11.53 9.96 -3.23
CA TYR A 51 10.25 9.43 -3.72
C TYR A 51 9.61 8.41 -2.77
N CYS A 52 10.38 7.57 -2.07
CA CYS A 52 9.75 6.52 -1.25
C CYS A 52 9.04 7.09 -0.01
N GLY A 53 7.73 7.30 -0.12
CA GLY A 53 6.91 7.90 0.92
C GLY A 53 5.76 8.71 0.32
N TYR A 54 5.21 9.67 1.07
CA TYR A 54 4.21 10.58 0.54
C TYR A 54 4.87 11.76 -0.18
N GLY A 55 4.56 11.96 -1.46
CA GLY A 55 5.07 13.09 -2.25
C GLY A 55 5.99 12.61 -3.38
N GLY A 56 7.14 13.23 -3.53
CA GLY A 56 8.11 12.89 -4.59
C GLY A 56 8.47 14.07 -5.48
N SER A 57 9.76 14.41 -5.59
CA SER A 57 10.27 15.43 -6.53
C SER A 57 11.78 15.29 -6.72
N GLY A 58 12.33 15.93 -7.75
CA GLY A 58 13.78 15.92 -7.98
C GLY A 58 14.28 14.69 -8.73
N THR A 59 15.57 14.40 -8.55
CA THR A 59 16.22 13.20 -9.12
C THR A 59 16.32 12.11 -8.05
N PRO A 60 15.95 10.85 -8.35
CA PRO A 60 16.13 9.76 -7.41
C PRO A 60 17.59 9.60 -6.95
N VAL A 61 17.81 9.38 -5.65
CA VAL A 61 19.16 9.32 -5.07
C VAL A 61 19.89 8.00 -5.36
N ASP A 62 19.14 6.94 -5.65
CA ASP A 62 19.63 5.61 -6.04
C ASP A 62 18.53 4.81 -6.79
N ASP A 63 18.81 3.54 -7.07
CA ASP A 63 17.87 2.68 -7.78
C ASP A 63 16.66 2.25 -6.95
N LEU A 64 16.77 2.20 -5.61
CA LEU A 64 15.63 1.95 -4.74
C LEU A 64 14.66 3.13 -4.75
N ASP A 65 15.18 4.35 -4.68
CA ASP A 65 14.40 5.59 -4.81
C ASP A 65 13.75 5.71 -6.20
N ARG A 66 14.44 5.24 -7.24
CA ARG A 66 13.89 5.16 -8.60
C ARG A 66 12.72 4.19 -8.70
N CYS A 67 12.75 3.06 -7.97
CA CYS A 67 11.61 2.15 -7.89
C CYS A 67 10.36 2.89 -7.36
N CYS A 68 10.54 3.74 -6.35
CA CYS A 68 9.45 4.54 -5.78
C CYS A 68 8.95 5.62 -6.74
N GLN A 69 9.83 6.31 -7.46
CA GLN A 69 9.43 7.25 -8.52
C GLN A 69 8.53 6.58 -9.58
N VAL A 70 8.91 5.36 -10.01
CA VAL A 70 8.11 4.59 -10.97
C VAL A 70 6.77 4.15 -10.36
N HIS A 71 6.77 3.76 -9.09
CA HIS A 71 5.55 3.38 -8.36
C HIS A 71 4.58 4.56 -8.21
N ASP A 72 5.07 5.74 -7.85
CA ASP A 72 4.28 6.98 -7.77
C ASP A 72 3.66 7.33 -9.12
N HIS A 73 4.43 7.17 -10.21
CA HIS A 73 3.90 7.36 -11.56
C HIS A 73 2.80 6.35 -11.89
N CYS A 74 3.00 5.07 -11.57
CA CYS A 74 2.00 4.02 -11.76
C CYS A 74 0.73 4.32 -10.98
N TYR A 75 0.83 4.78 -9.73
CA TYR A 75 -0.33 5.20 -8.93
C TYR A 75 -1.03 6.42 -9.53
N SER A 76 -0.28 7.38 -10.09
CA SER A 76 -0.84 8.52 -10.82
C SER A 76 -1.63 8.09 -12.05
N GLU A 77 -1.13 7.09 -12.79
CA GLU A 77 -1.84 6.49 -13.92
C GLU A 77 -3.09 5.72 -13.46
N ALA A 78 -3.01 4.98 -12.36
CA ALA A 78 -4.16 4.26 -11.78
C ALA A 78 -5.31 5.23 -11.42
N MET A 79 -5.00 6.37 -10.81
CA MET A 79 -5.98 7.42 -10.49
C MET A 79 -6.64 8.05 -11.72
N GLN A 80 -6.03 7.93 -12.90
CA GLN A 80 -6.52 8.45 -14.18
C GLN A 80 -7.06 7.34 -15.09
N HIS A 81 -6.97 6.08 -14.68
CA HIS A 81 -7.31 4.95 -15.51
C HIS A 81 -8.82 4.90 -15.74
N LYS A 82 -9.25 4.73 -16.99
CA LYS A 82 -10.66 4.77 -17.40
C LYS A 82 -11.55 3.72 -16.70
N ASP A 83 -10.93 2.62 -16.27
CA ASP A 83 -11.60 1.51 -15.59
C ASP A 83 -11.57 1.64 -14.06
N CYS A 84 -10.92 2.69 -13.54
CA CYS A 84 -10.91 3.05 -12.11
C CYS A 84 -11.84 4.25 -11.88
N TRP A 85 -12.72 4.17 -10.89
CA TRP A 85 -13.56 5.29 -10.48
C TRP A 85 -12.84 6.13 -9.41
N PRO A 86 -12.39 7.37 -9.70
CA PRO A 86 -11.47 8.10 -8.81
C PRO A 86 -11.98 8.38 -7.38
N ILE A 87 -13.29 8.24 -7.16
CA ILE A 87 -13.92 8.47 -5.85
C ILE A 87 -13.76 7.25 -4.92
N PHE A 88 -13.77 6.04 -5.49
CA PHE A 88 -13.81 4.78 -4.71
C PHE A 88 -12.56 3.92 -4.92
N ASP A 89 -12.00 3.91 -6.14
CA ASP A 89 -10.94 3.00 -6.55
C ASP A 89 -9.56 3.67 -6.39
N ASN A 90 -9.32 4.20 -5.20
CA ASN A 90 -8.07 4.86 -4.88
C ASN A 90 -6.96 3.80 -4.65
N PRO A 91 -5.78 3.90 -5.29
CA PRO A 91 -4.72 2.87 -5.21
C PRO A 91 -4.12 2.66 -3.81
N TYR A 92 -4.38 3.56 -2.86
CA TYR A 92 -3.99 3.39 -1.46
C TYR A 92 -4.99 2.52 -0.67
N THR A 93 -6.23 2.38 -1.15
CA THR A 93 -7.34 1.71 -0.43
C THR A 93 -8.01 0.58 -1.20
N GLU A 94 -7.93 0.56 -2.53
CA GLU A 94 -8.59 -0.40 -3.41
C GLU A 94 -7.97 -1.80 -3.30
N ILE A 95 -8.73 -2.73 -2.74
CA ILE A 95 -8.24 -4.07 -2.43
C ILE A 95 -8.26 -4.91 -3.71
N TYR A 96 -7.11 -5.48 -4.05
CA TYR A 96 -6.99 -6.39 -5.19
C TYR A 96 -6.69 -7.82 -4.73
N SER A 97 -6.82 -8.78 -5.64
CA SER A 97 -6.42 -10.16 -5.43
C SER A 97 -4.99 -10.42 -5.90
N TYR A 98 -4.19 -11.00 -5.01
CA TYR A 98 -2.88 -11.53 -5.34
C TYR A 98 -2.59 -12.81 -4.56
N SER A 99 -1.51 -13.49 -4.93
CA SER A 99 -0.91 -14.59 -4.17
C SER A 99 0.60 -14.41 -4.05
N CYS A 100 1.18 -15.02 -3.02
CA CYS A 100 2.61 -15.11 -2.80
C CYS A 100 2.97 -16.56 -2.52
N SER A 101 3.88 -17.13 -3.31
CA SER A 101 4.42 -18.47 -3.10
C SER A 101 5.91 -18.46 -3.39
N GLU A 102 6.73 -18.81 -2.40
CA GLU A 102 8.19 -18.91 -2.55
C GLU A 102 8.85 -17.64 -3.14
N GLY A 103 8.41 -16.46 -2.70
CA GLY A 103 8.91 -15.17 -3.20
C GLY A 103 8.37 -14.78 -4.58
N VAL A 104 7.44 -15.55 -5.15
CA VAL A 104 6.76 -15.22 -6.40
C VAL A 104 5.41 -14.60 -6.11
N ILE A 105 5.26 -13.33 -6.46
CA ILE A 105 3.98 -12.61 -6.39
C ILE A 105 3.23 -12.78 -7.71
N THR A 106 1.94 -13.11 -7.64
CA THR A 106 1.05 -13.19 -8.81
C THR A 106 -0.21 -12.37 -8.55
N CYS A 107 -0.53 -11.45 -9.47
CA CYS A 107 -1.83 -10.76 -9.51
C CYS A 107 -2.85 -11.70 -10.15
N ASN A 108 -3.98 -11.95 -9.47
CA ASN A 108 -4.89 -13.02 -9.89
C ASN A 108 -5.91 -12.52 -10.92
N ASP A 109 -6.28 -13.39 -11.87
CA ASP A 109 -7.21 -13.08 -12.98
C ASP A 109 -8.65 -12.72 -12.56
N ARG A 110 -9.00 -12.91 -11.27
CA ARG A 110 -10.30 -12.49 -10.73
C ARG A 110 -10.40 -10.99 -10.50
N ASN A 111 -9.29 -10.27 -10.64
CA ASN A 111 -9.27 -8.83 -10.53
C ASN A 111 -10.01 -8.18 -11.70
N ASN A 112 -10.78 -7.14 -11.42
CA ASN A 112 -11.23 -6.24 -12.46
C ASN A 112 -10.03 -5.45 -13.05
N PRO A 113 -10.18 -4.76 -14.20
CA PRO A 113 -9.06 -4.06 -14.82
C PRO A 113 -8.37 -3.02 -13.92
N CYS A 114 -9.10 -2.33 -13.04
CA CYS A 114 -8.54 -1.37 -12.09
C CYS A 114 -7.70 -2.09 -11.00
N GLU A 115 -8.29 -3.09 -10.34
CA GLU A 115 -7.63 -3.91 -9.32
C GLU A 115 -6.36 -4.58 -9.88
N ALA A 116 -6.41 -5.07 -11.13
CA ALA A 116 -5.28 -5.70 -11.79
C ALA A 116 -4.15 -4.69 -12.06
N PHE A 117 -4.50 -3.47 -12.48
CA PHE A 117 -3.53 -2.39 -12.72
C PHE A 117 -2.81 -2.00 -11.43
N ILE A 118 -3.56 -1.75 -10.35
CA ILE A 118 -2.99 -1.38 -9.04
C ILE A 118 -2.13 -2.51 -8.48
N CYS A 119 -2.61 -3.76 -8.56
CA CYS A 119 -1.84 -4.92 -8.14
C CYS A 119 -0.50 -5.02 -8.86
N GLU A 120 -0.47 -4.73 -10.17
CA GLU A 120 0.76 -4.79 -10.97
C GLU A 120 1.73 -3.66 -10.61
N CYS A 121 1.24 -2.45 -10.29
CA CYS A 121 2.07 -1.38 -9.73
C CYS A 121 2.82 -1.87 -8.48
N ASP A 122 2.08 -2.44 -7.52
CA ASP A 122 2.64 -2.90 -6.24
C ASP A 122 3.57 -4.10 -6.42
N ARG A 123 3.21 -5.03 -7.30
CA ARG A 123 4.05 -6.19 -7.63
C ARG A 123 5.39 -5.76 -8.20
N GLN A 124 5.37 -4.86 -9.18
CA GLN A 124 6.59 -4.38 -9.83
C GLN A 124 7.47 -3.57 -8.88
N ALA A 125 6.87 -2.73 -8.03
CA ALA A 125 7.62 -2.00 -7.01
C ALA A 125 8.29 -2.96 -6.01
N ALA A 126 7.57 -3.96 -5.49
CA ALA A 126 8.14 -4.95 -4.59
C ALA A 126 9.30 -5.73 -5.24
N MET A 127 9.10 -6.19 -6.48
CA MET A 127 10.15 -6.89 -7.25
C MET A 127 11.36 -5.99 -7.55
N CYS A 128 11.13 -4.68 -7.72
CA CYS A 128 12.19 -3.69 -7.90
C CYS A 128 12.98 -3.52 -6.60
N PHE A 129 12.31 -3.38 -5.45
CA PHE A 129 12.96 -3.29 -4.14
C PHE A 129 13.85 -4.51 -3.88
N ALA A 130 13.40 -5.72 -4.25
CA ALA A 130 14.17 -6.95 -4.08
C ALA A 130 15.47 -7.02 -4.92
N ARG A 131 15.62 -6.15 -5.91
CA ARG A 131 16.79 -6.07 -6.80
C ARG A 131 17.67 -4.86 -6.54
N SER A 132 17.23 -3.94 -5.69
CA SER A 132 17.92 -2.70 -5.36
C SER A 132 18.61 -2.83 -4.01
N ASP A 133 19.78 -2.21 -3.89
CA ASP A 133 20.48 -2.13 -2.61
C ASP A 133 19.80 -1.11 -1.70
N TYR A 134 19.76 -1.39 -0.40
CA TYR A 134 19.32 -0.45 0.62
C TYR A 134 20.50 0.34 1.19
N ASN A 135 20.43 1.67 1.15
CA ASN A 135 21.41 2.55 1.76
C ASN A 135 20.78 3.36 2.91
N GLU A 136 21.17 3.05 4.15
CA GLU A 136 20.64 3.74 5.35
C GLU A 136 20.88 5.27 5.33
N GLU A 137 21.93 5.75 4.66
CA GLU A 137 22.20 7.20 4.53
C GLU A 137 21.15 7.95 3.69
N ASN A 138 20.41 7.23 2.86
CA ASN A 138 19.33 7.76 2.05
C ASN A 138 17.98 7.76 2.79
N HIS A 139 17.91 7.23 4.01
CA HIS A 139 16.72 7.32 4.84
C HIS A 139 16.59 8.72 5.48
N LYS A 140 15.41 9.33 5.33
CA LYS A 140 15.06 10.67 5.81
C LYS A 140 15.99 11.77 5.27
N VAL A 141 16.34 11.69 3.99
CA VAL A 141 17.11 12.75 3.35
C VAL A 141 16.37 14.10 3.45
N PRO A 142 17.10 15.19 3.70
CA PRO A 142 16.53 16.54 3.71
C PRO A 142 15.87 16.89 2.36
N SER A 143 14.71 17.57 2.40
CA SER A 143 13.93 17.89 1.21
C SER A 143 14.61 18.86 0.24
N ASP A 144 15.63 19.60 0.69
CA ASP A 144 16.44 20.45 -0.16
C ASP A 144 17.35 19.67 -1.12
N ARG A 145 17.63 18.39 -0.83
CA ARG A 145 18.31 17.48 -1.75
C ARG A 145 17.40 16.92 -2.85
N CYS A 146 16.10 17.13 -2.76
CA CYS A 146 15.08 16.57 -3.66
C CYS A 146 14.42 17.63 -4.54
N LYS A 147 15.20 18.64 -4.94
CA LYS A 147 14.76 19.75 -5.79
C LYS A 147 15.28 19.56 -7.22
N ASP A 148 14.49 20.01 -8.19
CA ASP A 148 14.89 20.14 -9.59
C ASP A 148 15.74 21.41 -9.83
#